data_AF-C0GIH4-F1
#
_entry.id   AF-C0GIH4-F1
#
_cell.length_a   1.000
_cell.length_b   1.000
_cell.length_c   1.000
_cell.angle_alpha   90.00
_cell.angle_beta   90.00
_cell.angle_gamma   90.00
#
_symmetry.space_group_name_H-M   'P 1'
#
loop_
_entity.id
_entity.type
_entity.pdbx_description
1 polymer ?
#
loop_
_entity_poly.entity_id
_entity_poly.type
_entity_poly.pdbx_seq_one_letter_code
_entity_poly.pdbx_strand_id
1 'polypeptide(L)' 'MKEKQIRILQAATEVFSQHPYHQVKIDDIASCAGVGKGTIYEYFSSKDELFFQMLQASSRAYHNEMAKAVQKG' A
#
# COMPACT_ATOMS: atom_id res chain seq x y z
N MET A 1 0.41 -12.22 5.46
CA MET A 1 -0.47 -11.13 5.01
C MET A 1 -1.65 -11.76 4.29
N LYS A 2 -2.90 -11.40 4.61
CA LYS A 2 -4.07 -11.91 3.88
C LYS A 2 -4.05 -11.31 2.46
N GLU A 3 -4.43 -12.06 1.42
CA GLU A 3 -4.37 -11.59 0.01
C GLU A 3 -4.99 -10.21 -0.20
N LYS A 4 -6.14 -9.94 0.44
CA LYS A 4 -6.82 -8.64 0.39
C LYS A 4 -5.95 -7.49 0.90
N GLN A 5 -5.18 -7.71 1.96
CA GLN A 5 -4.27 -6.70 2.52
C GLN A 5 -3.18 -6.31 1.52
N ILE A 6 -2.62 -7.30 0.80
CA ILE A 6 -1.61 -7.04 -0.24
C ILE A 6 -2.23 -6.23 -1.38
N ARG A 7 -3.43 -6.60 -1.85
CA ARG A 7 -4.12 -5.84 -2.89
C ARG A 7 -4.42 -4.40 -2.47
N ILE A 8 -4.85 -4.18 -1.22
CA ILE A 8 -5.07 -2.84 -0.69
C ILE A 8 -3.78 -2.03 -0.64
N LEU A 9 -2.66 -2.63 -0.23
CA LEU A 9 -1.35 -1.93 -0.20
C LEU A 9 -0.85 -1.59 -1.63
N GLN A 10 -1.08 -2.47 -2.60
CA GLN A 10 -0.75 -2.22 -4.01
C GLN A 10 -1.59 -1.06 -4.58
N ALA A 11 -2.91 -1.10 -4.37
CA ALA A 11 -3.80 -0.03 -4.78
C ALA A 11 -3.47 1.31 -4.08
N ALA A 12 -3.14 1.27 -2.80
CA ALA A 12 -2.69 2.45 -2.07
C ALA A 12 -1.41 3.02 -2.69
N THR A 13 -0.44 2.16 -3.02
CA THR A 13 0.80 2.59 -3.70
C THR A 13 0.51 3.30 -5.02
N GLU A 14 -0.39 2.75 -5.82
CA GLU A 14 -0.80 3.35 -7.09
C GLU A 14 -1.46 4.72 -6.88
N VAL A 15 -2.48 4.81 -6.03
CA VAL A 15 -3.23 6.06 -5.81
C VAL A 15 -2.38 7.15 -5.14
N PHE A 16 -1.59 6.81 -4.12
CA PHE A 16 -0.70 7.77 -3.46
C PHE A 16 0.48 8.21 -4.34
N SER A 17 0.84 7.46 -5.39
CA SER A 17 1.87 7.89 -6.34
C SER A 17 1.39 8.97 -7.31
N GLN A 18 0.07 9.07 -7.52
CA GLN A 18 -0.55 9.96 -8.50
C GLN A 18 -1.03 11.29 -7.88
N HIS A 19 -1.25 11.32 -6.57
CA HIS A 19 -1.87 12.45 -5.89
C HIS A 19 -1.18 12.78 -4.55
N PRO A 20 -1.15 14.06 -4.15
CA PRO A 20 -0.73 14.45 -2.80
C PRO A 20 -1.57 13.77 -1.71
N TYR A 21 -0.95 13.45 -0.58
CA TYR A 21 -1.56 12.72 0.55
C TYR A 21 -2.98 13.21 0.94
N HIS A 22 -3.16 14.53 1.03
CA HIS A 22 -4.44 15.12 1.46
C HIS A 22 -5.57 14.96 0.43
N GLN A 23 -5.25 14.78 -0.84
CA GLN A 23 -6.23 14.61 -1.92
C GLN A 23 -6.68 13.16 -2.08
N VAL A 24 -5.90 12.20 -1.60
CA VAL A 24 -6.24 10.77 -1.66
C VAL A 24 -7.42 10.44 -0.74
N LYS A 25 -8.43 9.78 -1.31
CA LYS A 25 -9.58 9.24 -0.58
C LYS A 25 -9.49 7.73 -0.47
N ILE A 26 -9.95 7.20 0.67
CA ILE A 26 -10.03 5.75 0.90
C ILE A 26 -10.95 5.08 -0.13
N ASP A 27 -11.96 5.77 -0.63
CA ASP A 27 -12.89 5.23 -1.64
C ASP A 27 -12.20 4.97 -2.98
N ASP A 28 -11.24 5.81 -3.37
CA ASP A 28 -10.46 5.64 -4.60
C ASP A 28 -9.57 4.39 -4.47
N ILE A 29 -8.94 4.21 -3.30
CA ILE A 29 -8.13 3.03 -3.01
C ILE A 29 -8.98 1.76 -2.98
N ALA A 30 -10.17 1.81 -2.36
CA ALA A 30 -11.09 0.68 -2.31
C ALA A 30 -11.51 0.23 -3.71
N SER A 31 -11.84 1.21 -4.56
CA SER A 31 -12.21 1.00 -5.96
C SER A 31 -11.05 0.38 -6.75
N CYS A 32 -9.85 0.94 -6.62
CA CYS A 32 -8.63 0.43 -7.25
C CYS A 32 -8.29 -1.01 -6.80
N ALA A 33 -8.48 -1.31 -5.51
CA ALA A 33 -8.24 -2.65 -4.94
C ALA A 33 -9.34 -3.68 -5.26
N GLY A 34 -10.47 -3.27 -5.82
CA GLY A 34 -11.64 -4.12 -6.04
C GLY A 34 -12.28 -4.63 -4.74
N VAL A 35 -12.28 -3.80 -3.69
CA VAL A 35 -12.87 -4.14 -2.38
C VAL A 35 -13.83 -3.06 -1.90
N GLY A 36 -14.67 -3.37 -0.91
CA GLY A 36 -15.50 -2.37 -0.25
C GLY A 36 -14.69 -1.49 0.72
N LYS A 37 -15.14 -0.25 0.92
CA LYS A 37 -14.55 0.68 1.92
C LYS A 37 -14.44 0.06 3.32
N GLY A 38 -15.50 -0.65 3.75
CA GLY A 38 -15.51 -1.36 5.03
C GLY A 38 -14.39 -2.40 5.15
N THR A 39 -14.08 -3.10 4.06
CA THR A 39 -12.94 -4.01 4.02
C THR A 39 -11.62 -3.27 4.23
N ILE A 40 -11.41 -2.05 3.73
CA ILE A 40 -10.17 -1.32 4.07
C ILE A 40 -10.09 -1.09 5.58
N TYR A 41 -11.17 -0.67 6.22
CA TYR A 41 -11.19 -0.40 7.66
C TYR A 41 -11.09 -1.65 8.54
N GLU A 42 -11.35 -2.85 8.01
CA GLU A 42 -11.04 -4.12 8.68
C GLU A 42 -9.52 -4.39 8.79
N TYR A 43 -8.72 -3.82 7.87
CA TYR A 43 -7.26 -4.04 7.82
C TYR A 43 -6.45 -2.84 8.31
N PHE A 44 -6.98 -1.62 8.16
CA PHE A 44 -6.29 -0.37 8.46
C PHE A 44 -7.27 0.57 9.17
N SER A 45 -6.94 0.96 10.40
CA SER A 45 -7.78 1.83 11.22
C SER A 45 -7.94 3.25 10.66
N SER A 46 -7.01 3.70 9.82
CA SER A 46 -6.99 5.06 9.28
C SER A 46 -6.25 5.17 7.95
N LYS A 47 -6.42 6.32 7.26
CA LYS A 47 -5.64 6.67 6.07
C LYS A 47 -4.15 6.81 6.39
N ASP A 48 -3.83 7.37 7.56
CA ASP A 48 -2.45 7.48 8.04
C ASP A 48 -1.83 6.10 8.22
N GLU A 49 -2.50 5.18 8.91
CA GLU A 49 -1.99 3.81 9.10
C GLU A 49 -1.76 3.10 7.77
N LEU A 50 -2.73 3.17 6.84
CA LEU A 50 -2.59 2.60 5.51
C LEU A 50 -1.37 3.17 4.78
N PHE A 51 -1.20 4.49 4.81
CA PHE A 51 -0.07 5.16 4.18
C PHE A 51 1.27 4.74 4.79
N PHE A 52 1.37 4.68 6.13
CA PHE A 52 2.58 4.22 6.81
C PHE A 52 2.90 2.75 6.50
N GLN A 53 1.90 1.86 6.53
CA GLN A 53 2.12 0.45 6.20
C GLN A 53 2.53 0.26 4.72
N MET A 54 1.97 1.05 3.81
CA MET A 54 2.36 1.09 2.40
C MET A 54 3.83 1.51 2.24
N LEU A 55 4.27 2.58 2.91
CA LEU A 55 5.67 3.00 2.90
C LEU A 55 6.60 1.92 3.45
N GLN A 56 6.21 1.26 4.55
CA GLN A 56 6.99 0.18 5.15
C GLN A 56 7.08 -1.04 4.22
N ALA A 57 5.99 -1.40 3.54
CA ALA A 57 5.98 -2.48 2.55
C ALA A 57 6.89 -2.15 1.35
N SER A 58 6.80 -0.92 0.84
CA SER A 58 7.63 -0.44 -0.27
C SER A 58 9.11 -0.45 0.10
N SER A 59 9.46 0.11 1.26
CA SER A 59 10.84 0.14 1.77
C SER A 59 11.43 -1.26 1.92
N ARG A 60 10.66 -2.21 2.46
CA ARG A 60 11.08 -3.63 2.54
C ARG A 60 11.32 -4.25 1.16
N ALA A 61 10.46 -3.98 0.18
CA ALA A 61 10.63 -4.47 -1.17
C ALA A 61 11.91 -3.91 -1.82
N TYR A 62 12.15 -2.60 -1.71
CA TYR A 62 13.38 -1.98 -2.19
C TYR A 62 14.62 -2.55 -1.50
N HIS A 63 14.59 -2.72 -0.17
CA HIS A 63 15.72 -3.29 0.57
C HIS A 63 16.03 -4.72 0.12
N ASN A 64 15.00 -5.53 -0.10
CA ASN A 64 15.17 -6.91 -0.57
C ASN A 64 15.77 -6.97 -1.99
N GLU A 65 15.35 -6.09 -2.89
CA GLU A 65 15.92 -6.03 -4.25
C GLU A 65 17.37 -5.54 -4.24
N MET A 66 17.69 -4.54 -3.40
CA MET A 66 19.09 -4.09 -3.22
C MET A 66 19.98 -5.20 -2.66
N ALA A 67 19.52 -5.94 -1.66
CA ALA A 67 20.28 -7.05 -1.08
C ALA A 67 20.60 -8.14 -2.12
N LYS A 68 19.64 -8.48 -3.00
CA LYS A 68 19.85 -9.44 -4.10
C LYS A 68 20.84 -8.93 -5.14
N ALA A 69 20.83 -7.62 -5.44
CA ALA A 69 21.73 -7.03 -6.42
C ALA A 69 23.19 -7.04 -5.92
N VAL A 70 23.40 -6.76 -4.62
CA VAL A 70 24.75 -6.75 -4.01
C VAL A 70 25.34 -8.16 -3.87
N GLN A 71 24.52 -9.19 -3.61
CA GLN A 71 25.01 -10.58 -3.48
C GLN A 71 25.36 -11.26 -4.82
N LYS A 72 25.05 -10.64 -5.95
CA LYS A 72 25.32 -11.19 -7.30
C LYS A 72 26.61 -10.65 -7.94
N GLY A 73 27.41 -9.86 -7.22
CA GLY A 73 28.75 -9.44 -7.62
C GLY A 73 29.81 -10.11 -6.76
#